data_AF-A0A933AZ82-F1
#
_entry.id   AF-A0A933AZ82-F1
#
_cell.length_a   1.000
_cell.length_b   1.000
_cell.length_c   1.000
_cell.angle_alpha   90.00
_cell.angle_beta   90.00
_cell.angle_gamma   90.00
#
_symmetry.space_group_name_H-M   'P 1'
#
loop_
_entity.id
_entity.type
_entity.pdbx_description
1 polymer ?
#
loop_
_entity_poly.entity_id
_entity_poly.type
_entity_poly.pdbx_seq_one_letter_code
_entity_poly.pdbx_strand_id
1 'polypeptide(L)'
;MELQRIIWSWETITQRLVDAEPGIGRALFRSCRPIAAQRYRDGRLLVVLGCWWPEDQTFLGREPHQSRLNNALGRMLGERVVTKMARWPGGTAPALAAEGEWEQIPAPDVLRGVPEEEREEAAKCDSAIQRLFFARAYAAGLRLRCQFPQLHYRLDFAIPEKRTGADVMGWDWRAAGSRFEERAERQEQLEQHGWKIVLFSGSQVLADVDACVASLATASQDRLGPGQQPLPTRYAPEARKPFSSIGIHRPTDRGPKRPRR
;
A
#
# COMPACT_ATOMS: atom_id res chain seq x y z
N MET A 1 -4.77 -0.72 -6.72
CA MET A 1 -5.90 0.21 -6.90
C MET A 1 -6.87 0.18 -5.71
N GLU A 2 -7.33 -0.98 -5.23
CA GLU A 2 -8.31 -1.06 -4.13
C GLU A 2 -7.93 -0.23 -2.89
N LEU A 3 -6.68 -0.36 -2.42
CA LEU A 3 -6.21 0.36 -1.25
C LEU A 3 -6.23 1.88 -1.44
N GLN A 4 -5.78 2.40 -2.58
CA GLN A 4 -5.75 3.84 -2.87
C GLN A 4 -7.17 4.43 -2.87
N ARG A 5 -8.14 3.72 -3.46
CA ARG A 5 -9.56 4.12 -3.44
C ARG A 5 -10.09 4.26 -2.01
N ILE A 6 -9.74 3.33 -1.13
CA ILE A 6 -10.13 3.39 0.29
C ILE A 6 -9.39 4.51 1.01
N ILE A 7 -8.08 4.66 0.81
CA ILE A 7 -7.29 5.73 1.44
C ILE A 7 -7.85 7.11 1.09
N TRP A 8 -8.14 7.38 -0.18
CA TRP A 8 -8.67 8.69 -0.61
C TRP A 8 -10.06 9.00 -0.08
N SER A 9 -10.85 7.98 0.27
CA SER A 9 -12.19 8.16 0.85
C SER A 9 -12.23 7.98 2.36
N TRP A 10 -11.09 7.69 3.01
CA TRP A 10 -11.07 7.22 4.38
C TRP A 10 -11.62 8.24 5.38
N GLU A 11 -11.23 9.51 5.25
CA GLU A 11 -11.71 10.59 6.13
C GLU A 11 -13.23 10.77 6.04
N THR A 12 -13.77 10.79 4.83
CA THR A 12 -15.22 10.84 4.60
C THR A 12 -15.93 9.61 5.15
N ILE A 13 -15.34 8.42 5.00
CA ILE A 13 -15.88 7.16 5.52
C ILE A 13 -15.91 7.18 7.05
N THR A 14 -14.82 7.58 7.71
CA THR A 14 -14.75 7.61 9.18
C THR A 14 -15.71 8.64 9.74
N GLN A 15 -15.85 9.82 9.11
CA GLN A 15 -16.84 10.82 9.54
C GLN A 15 -18.26 10.28 9.46
N ARG A 16 -18.65 9.64 8.35
CA ARG A 16 -19.97 9.01 8.23
C ARG A 16 -20.18 7.86 9.22
N LEU A 17 -19.11 7.14 9.58
CA LEU A 17 -19.16 6.10 10.61
C LEU A 17 -19.32 6.68 12.01
N VAL A 18 -18.80 7.89 12.30
CA VAL A 18 -19.07 8.58 13.57
C VAL A 18 -20.56 8.87 13.72
N ASP A 19 -21.24 9.23 12.65
CA ASP A 19 -22.69 9.48 12.69
C ASP A 19 -23.51 8.19 12.79
N ALA A 20 -23.15 7.15 12.01
CA ALA A 20 -23.90 5.91 11.94
C ALA A 20 -23.62 4.94 13.11
N GLU A 21 -22.38 4.89 13.58
CA GLU A 21 -21.88 3.93 14.57
C GLU A 21 -20.87 4.62 15.52
N PRO A 22 -21.31 5.57 16.38
CA PRO A 22 -20.42 6.53 17.05
C PRO A 22 -19.21 5.93 17.76
N GLY A 23 -19.37 4.83 18.50
CA GLY A 23 -18.26 4.17 19.18
C GLY A 23 -17.20 3.61 18.22
N ILE A 24 -17.63 2.96 17.13
CA ILE A 24 -16.74 2.39 16.12
C ILE A 24 -16.11 3.51 15.27
N GLY A 25 -16.92 4.48 14.84
CA GLY A 25 -16.45 5.62 14.05
C GLY A 25 -15.39 6.43 14.78
N ARG A 26 -15.62 6.75 16.06
CA ARG A 26 -14.64 7.49 16.90
C ARG A 26 -13.35 6.71 17.07
N ALA A 27 -13.41 5.42 17.41
CA ALA A 27 -12.22 4.58 17.53
C ALA A 27 -11.41 4.54 16.23
N LEU A 28 -12.07 4.37 15.08
CA LEU A 28 -11.40 4.35 13.77
C LEU A 28 -10.78 5.69 13.40
N PHE A 29 -11.51 6.78 13.59
CA PHE A 29 -11.04 8.14 13.32
C PHE A 29 -9.78 8.44 14.14
N ARG A 30 -9.85 8.13 15.43
CA ARG A 30 -8.86 8.43 16.46
C ARG A 30 -7.53 7.71 16.24
N SER A 31 -7.55 6.43 15.88
CA SER A 31 -6.35 5.58 15.97
C SER A 31 -6.15 4.53 14.88
N CYS A 32 -6.94 4.56 13.80
CA CYS A 32 -6.85 3.55 12.73
C CYS A 32 -6.69 4.16 11.33
N ARG A 33 -5.94 3.46 10.46
CA ARG A 33 -5.87 3.74 9.01
C ARG A 33 -5.83 2.45 8.20
N PRO A 34 -6.35 2.44 6.96
CA PRO A 34 -6.21 1.29 6.06
C PRO A 34 -4.74 1.10 5.67
N ILE A 35 -4.22 -0.11 5.85
CA ILE A 35 -2.83 -0.45 5.52
C ILE A 35 -2.71 -1.48 4.40
N ALA A 36 -3.78 -2.23 4.12
CA ALA A 36 -3.89 -3.12 2.97
C ALA A 36 -5.36 -3.29 2.57
N ALA A 37 -5.58 -3.59 1.29
CA ALA A 37 -6.89 -3.97 0.78
C ALA A 37 -6.73 -5.04 -0.30
N GLN A 38 -7.60 -6.05 -0.29
CA GLN A 38 -7.50 -7.19 -1.18
C GLN A 38 -8.87 -7.75 -1.52
N ARG A 39 -9.12 -8.04 -2.80
CA ARG A 39 -10.34 -8.73 -3.21
C ARG A 39 -10.13 -10.24 -3.22
N TYR A 40 -11.06 -10.98 -2.62
CA TYR A 40 -11.12 -12.43 -2.69
C TYR A 40 -11.81 -12.89 -3.99
N ARG A 41 -11.62 -14.16 -4.36
CA ARG A 41 -12.26 -14.76 -5.55
C ARG A 41 -13.79 -14.70 -5.52
N ASP A 42 -14.39 -14.72 -4.34
CA ASP A 42 -15.85 -14.64 -4.15
C ASP A 42 -16.39 -13.19 -4.18
N GLY A 43 -15.56 -12.23 -4.58
CA GLY A 43 -15.91 -10.82 -4.71
C GLY A 43 -15.83 -10.02 -3.42
N ARG A 44 -15.66 -10.66 -2.25
CA ARG A 44 -15.49 -9.94 -0.98
C ARG A 44 -14.23 -9.08 -0.98
N LEU A 45 -14.31 -7.91 -0.37
CA LEU A 45 -13.21 -6.98 -0.17
C LEU A 45 -12.69 -7.10 1.26
N LEU A 46 -11.48 -7.63 1.43
CA LEU A 46 -10.72 -7.53 2.66
C LEU A 46 -10.16 -6.10 2.81
N VAL A 47 -10.41 -5.47 3.94
CA VAL A 47 -9.78 -4.20 4.36
C VAL A 47 -9.02 -4.43 5.65
N VAL A 48 -7.71 -4.21 5.63
CA VAL A 48 -6.87 -4.36 6.81
C VAL A 48 -6.62 -2.98 7.41
N LEU A 49 -6.98 -2.84 8.67
CA LEU A 49 -6.90 -1.60 9.41
C LEU A 49 -5.75 -1.70 10.41
N GLY A 50 -4.72 -0.87 10.21
CA GLY A 50 -3.64 -0.71 11.16
C GLY A 50 -4.09 0.21 12.29
N CYS A 51 -4.03 -0.29 13.52
CA CYS A 51 -4.34 0.45 14.74
C CYS A 51 -3.08 0.68 15.55
N TRP A 52 -2.85 1.91 16.01
CA TRP A 52 -1.72 2.25 16.89
C TRP A 52 -2.11 2.43 18.36
N TRP A 53 -3.39 2.33 18.70
CA TRP A 53 -3.87 2.46 20.07
C TRP A 53 -4.38 1.12 20.61
N PRO A 54 -3.74 0.53 21.64
CA PRO A 54 -4.10 -0.81 22.13
C PRO A 54 -5.57 -0.98 22.54
N GLU A 55 -6.17 0.04 23.15
CA GLU A 55 -7.55 0.02 23.63
C GLU A 55 -8.54 -0.03 22.47
N ASP A 56 -8.28 0.73 21.39
CA ASP A 56 -9.09 0.74 20.18
C ASP A 56 -8.88 -0.52 19.38
N GLN A 57 -7.64 -1.03 19.33
CA GLN A 57 -7.36 -2.32 18.71
C GLN A 57 -8.13 -3.45 19.42
N THR A 58 -8.15 -3.45 20.75
CA THR A 58 -8.90 -4.42 21.55
C THR A 58 -10.40 -4.26 21.35
N PHE A 59 -10.91 -3.03 21.38
CA PHE A 59 -12.33 -2.72 21.19
C PHE A 59 -12.81 -3.15 19.80
N LEU A 60 -12.16 -2.68 18.74
CA LEU A 60 -12.50 -3.01 17.35
C LEU A 60 -12.23 -4.47 17.00
N GLY A 61 -11.34 -5.14 17.74
CA GLY A 61 -11.01 -6.55 17.56
C GLY A 61 -12.12 -7.53 17.99
N ARG A 62 -13.10 -7.10 18.78
CA ARG A 62 -14.19 -7.98 19.26
C ARG A 62 -15.20 -8.28 18.14
N GLU A 63 -15.67 -9.52 18.09
CA GLU A 63 -16.57 -10.00 17.02
C GLU A 63 -17.81 -9.11 16.80
N PRO A 64 -18.55 -8.66 17.84
CA PRO A 64 -19.72 -7.80 17.61
C PRO A 64 -19.39 -6.45 16.95
N HIS A 65 -18.22 -5.90 17.27
CA HIS A 65 -17.74 -4.64 16.67
C HIS A 65 -17.24 -4.86 15.25
N GLN A 66 -16.54 -5.96 14.97
CA GLN A 66 -16.15 -6.32 13.61
C GLN A 66 -17.36 -6.54 12.70
N SER A 67 -18.39 -7.27 13.17
CA SER A 67 -19.60 -7.52 12.41
C SER A 67 -20.37 -6.24 12.07
N ARG A 68 -20.51 -5.32 13.04
CA ARG A 68 -21.08 -3.97 12.80
C ARG A 68 -20.25 -3.16 11.83
N LEU A 69 -18.92 -3.15 11.99
CA LEU A 69 -18.00 -2.44 11.12
C LEU A 69 -18.06 -2.95 9.67
N ASN A 70 -18.03 -4.27 9.47
CA ASN A 70 -18.15 -4.91 8.15
C ASN A 70 -19.44 -4.49 7.46
N ASN A 71 -20.57 -4.51 8.17
CA ASN A 71 -21.87 -4.11 7.64
C ASN A 71 -21.91 -2.62 7.28
N ALA A 72 -21.40 -1.75 8.16
CA ALA A 72 -21.40 -0.31 7.93
C ALA A 72 -20.50 0.09 6.75
N LEU A 73 -19.27 -0.43 6.69
CA LEU A 73 -18.36 -0.21 5.56
C LEU A 73 -18.92 -0.80 4.27
N GLY A 74 -19.54 -1.98 4.33
CA GLY A 74 -20.13 -2.63 3.17
C GLY A 74 -21.23 -1.78 2.53
N ARG A 75 -22.10 -1.16 3.35
CA ARG A 75 -23.10 -0.19 2.87
C ARG A 75 -22.47 1.04 2.24
N MET A 76 -21.43 1.60 2.85
CA MET A 76 -20.78 2.84 2.36
C MET A 76 -19.99 2.63 1.07
N LEU A 77 -19.34 1.47 0.93
CA LEU A 77 -18.54 1.12 -0.23
C LEU A 77 -19.35 0.44 -1.35
N GLY A 78 -20.59 -0.01 -1.05
CA GLY A 78 -21.41 -0.78 -1.98
C GLY A 78 -20.84 -2.19 -2.24
N GLU A 79 -20.15 -2.77 -1.26
CA GLU A 79 -19.40 -4.02 -1.41
C GLU A 79 -19.57 -4.95 -0.21
N ARG A 80 -19.27 -6.25 -0.40
CA ARG A 80 -19.17 -7.18 0.73
C ARG A 80 -17.81 -7.03 1.39
N VAL A 81 -17.75 -6.30 2.50
CA VAL A 81 -16.51 -5.99 3.21
C VAL A 81 -16.24 -6.98 4.34
N VAL A 82 -14.99 -7.39 4.46
CA VAL A 82 -14.43 -8.07 5.64
C VAL A 82 -13.30 -7.21 6.17
N THR A 83 -13.35 -6.84 7.44
CA THR A 83 -12.27 -6.10 8.10
C THR A 83 -11.36 -7.02 8.89
N LYS A 84 -10.08 -6.65 8.96
CA LYS A 84 -9.09 -7.28 9.83
C LYS A 84 -8.30 -6.20 10.55
N MET A 85 -8.28 -6.27 11.88
CA MET A 85 -7.44 -5.40 12.69
C MET A 85 -6.01 -5.92 12.71
N ALA A 86 -5.05 -5.01 12.57
CA ALA A 86 -3.63 -5.30 12.64
C ALA A 86 -2.91 -4.20 13.44
N ARG A 87 -1.69 -4.50 13.92
CA ARG A 87 -0.83 -3.47 14.51
C ARG A 87 -0.45 -2.43 13.44
N TRP A 88 -0.37 -1.17 13.83
CA TRP A 88 0.18 -0.13 12.97
C TRP A 88 1.66 -0.42 12.64
N PRO A 89 2.10 -0.29 11.37
CA PRO A 89 3.48 -0.60 10.99
C PRO A 89 4.55 0.21 11.75
N GLY A 90 4.23 1.43 12.20
CA GLY A 90 5.14 2.27 12.98
C GLY A 90 5.21 1.91 14.48
N GLY A 91 4.49 0.88 14.92
CA GLY A 91 4.36 0.51 16.33
C GLY A 91 3.13 1.11 17.01
N THR A 92 3.10 1.08 18.33
CA THR A 92 2.02 1.63 19.16
C THR A 92 2.29 3.09 19.52
N ALA A 93 1.23 3.87 19.71
CA ALA A 93 1.36 5.19 20.30
C ALA A 93 1.98 5.13 21.71
N PRO A 94 2.75 6.15 22.11
CA PRO A 94 3.31 6.21 23.45
C PRO A 94 2.22 6.32 24.52
N ALA A 95 2.45 5.69 25.67
CA ALA A 95 1.50 5.61 26.79
C ALA A 95 1.09 6.98 27.37
N LEU A 96 1.86 8.05 27.11
CA LEU A 96 1.58 9.42 27.58
C LEU A 96 0.27 10.02 27.05
N ALA A 97 -0.34 9.40 26.05
CA ALA A 97 -1.67 9.80 25.63
C ALA A 97 -2.79 9.23 26.56
N ALA A 98 -2.47 8.49 27.62
CA ALA A 98 -3.47 7.98 28.58
C ALA A 98 -4.12 9.06 29.48
N GLU A 99 -3.60 10.29 29.50
CA GLU A 99 -4.01 11.33 30.46
C GLU A 99 -5.01 12.38 29.89
N GLY A 100 -5.63 12.15 28.73
CA GLY A 100 -6.60 13.09 28.14
C GLY A 100 -7.62 12.44 27.19
N GLU A 101 -8.77 13.10 27.00
CA GLU A 101 -9.72 12.76 25.93
C GLU A 101 -9.15 13.22 24.58
N TRP A 102 -8.33 12.37 23.95
CA TRP A 102 -7.81 12.68 22.62
C TRP A 102 -8.88 12.41 21.57
N GLU A 103 -9.32 13.46 20.89
CA GLU A 103 -10.12 13.34 19.67
C GLU A 103 -9.32 12.61 18.57
N GLN A 104 -8.00 12.82 18.53
CA GLN A 104 -7.09 12.13 17.62
C GLN A 104 -5.75 11.84 18.30
N ILE A 105 -5.21 10.64 18.07
CA ILE A 105 -3.86 10.27 18.50
C ILE A 105 -2.98 10.21 17.25
N PRO A 106 -1.85 10.93 17.21
CA PRO A 106 -0.94 10.87 16.07
C PRO A 106 -0.39 9.45 15.90
N ALA A 107 -0.44 8.95 14.66
CA ALA A 107 0.15 7.66 14.33
C ALA A 107 1.68 7.73 14.47
N PRO A 108 2.33 6.73 15.07
CA PRO A 108 3.79 6.63 15.06
C PRO A 108 4.36 6.69 13.64
N ASP A 109 5.42 7.48 13.45
CA ASP A 109 6.08 7.64 12.16
C ASP A 109 6.76 6.33 11.73
N VAL A 110 6.26 5.73 10.65
CA VAL A 110 6.79 4.49 10.06
C VAL A 110 8.21 4.68 9.52
N LEU A 111 8.57 5.91 9.11
CA LEU A 111 9.88 6.26 8.56
C LEU A 111 10.82 6.85 9.62
N ARG A 112 10.53 6.65 10.91
CA ARG A 112 11.40 7.12 11.99
C ARG A 112 12.84 6.63 11.79
N GLY A 113 13.80 7.58 11.78
CA GLY A 113 15.22 7.29 11.57
C GLY A 113 15.67 7.26 10.11
N VAL A 114 14.75 7.39 9.14
CA VAL A 114 15.09 7.58 7.72
C VAL A 114 15.36 9.07 7.46
N PRO A 115 16.50 9.45 6.85
CA PRO A 115 16.81 10.84 6.47
C PRO A 115 15.82 11.41 5.44
N GLU A 116 15.69 12.74 5.38
CA GLU A 116 14.70 13.41 4.52
C GLU A 116 14.85 13.07 3.02
N GLU A 117 16.08 13.03 2.51
CA GLU A 117 16.36 12.66 1.11
C GLU A 117 15.81 11.28 0.74
N GLU A 118 15.84 10.34 1.69
CA GLU A 118 15.34 8.96 1.49
C GLU A 118 13.83 8.87 1.77
N ARG A 119 13.27 9.81 2.53
CA ARG A 119 11.81 9.94 2.74
C ARG A 119 11.11 10.34 1.45
N GLU A 120 11.73 11.14 0.59
CA GLU A 120 11.18 11.46 -0.74
C GLU A 120 11.02 10.21 -1.61
N GLU A 121 11.99 9.29 -1.57
CA GLU A 121 11.89 8.01 -2.25
C GLU A 121 10.78 7.14 -1.63
N ALA A 122 10.73 7.06 -0.30
CA ALA A 122 9.71 6.31 0.44
C ALA A 122 8.28 6.87 0.28
N ALA A 123 8.13 8.16 -0.04
CA ALA A 123 6.84 8.79 -0.29
C ALA A 123 6.13 8.18 -1.50
N LYS A 124 6.87 7.58 -2.44
CA LYS A 124 6.35 6.84 -3.59
C LYS A 124 5.65 5.54 -3.21
N CYS A 125 5.91 4.99 -2.01
CA CYS A 125 5.24 3.79 -1.54
C CYS A 125 3.73 3.99 -1.41
N ASP A 126 2.97 3.01 -1.87
CA ASP A 126 1.49 3.02 -1.89
C ASP A 126 0.86 2.68 -0.53
N SER A 127 1.64 2.16 0.44
CA SER A 127 1.12 1.76 1.75
C SER A 127 2.10 1.97 2.90
N ALA A 128 1.56 2.02 4.12
CA ALA A 128 2.37 2.05 5.35
C ALA A 128 3.22 0.77 5.53
N ILE A 129 2.75 -0.39 5.04
CA ILE A 129 3.52 -1.65 5.09
C ILE A 129 4.74 -1.56 4.18
N GLN A 130 4.58 -1.01 2.97
CA GLN A 130 5.71 -0.75 2.08
C GLN A 130 6.69 0.25 2.69
N ARG A 131 6.21 1.32 3.34
CA ARG A 131 7.09 2.26 4.07
C ARG A 131 7.86 1.59 5.21
N LEU A 132 7.24 0.66 5.94
CA LEU A 132 7.93 -0.14 6.96
C LEU A 132 9.05 -0.98 6.33
N PHE A 133 8.75 -1.69 5.24
CA PHE A 133 9.75 -2.47 4.52
C PHE A 133 10.93 -1.59 4.06
N PHE A 134 10.63 -0.43 3.47
CA PHE A 134 11.64 0.54 3.05
C PHE A 134 12.53 0.99 4.21
N ALA A 135 11.94 1.44 5.32
CA ALA A 135 12.69 1.94 6.47
C ALA A 135 13.64 0.87 7.04
N ARG A 136 13.18 -0.39 7.11
CA ARG A 136 14.00 -1.50 7.60
C ARG A 136 15.08 -1.92 6.61
N ALA A 137 14.79 -1.91 5.32
CA ALA A 137 15.79 -2.13 4.28
C ALA A 137 16.89 -1.06 4.33
N TYR A 138 16.51 0.21 4.49
CA TYR A 138 17.45 1.32 4.64
C TYR A 138 18.34 1.14 5.88
N ALA A 139 17.75 0.80 7.03
CA ALA A 139 18.48 0.52 8.26
C ALA A 139 19.45 -0.67 8.13
N ALA A 140 19.12 -1.65 7.28
CA ALA A 140 19.98 -2.78 6.94
C ALA A 140 21.05 -2.46 5.87
N GLY A 141 21.17 -1.20 5.44
CA GLY A 141 22.17 -0.75 4.47
C GLY A 141 21.79 -0.97 3.00
N LEU A 142 20.54 -1.39 2.71
CA LEU A 142 20.05 -1.44 1.33
C LEU A 142 19.64 -0.04 0.86
N ARG A 143 19.79 0.21 -0.45
CA ARG A 143 19.29 1.42 -1.12
C ARG A 143 18.27 0.98 -2.15
N LEU A 144 16.99 1.24 -1.87
CA LEU A 144 15.89 0.78 -2.70
C LEU A 144 15.38 1.93 -3.58
N ARG A 145 14.97 1.61 -4.80
CA ARG A 145 14.12 2.47 -5.63
C ARG A 145 12.69 2.00 -5.54
N CYS A 146 11.78 2.88 -5.15
CA CYS A 146 10.37 2.60 -4.95
C CYS A 146 9.60 2.75 -6.26
N GLN A 147 8.57 1.91 -6.45
CA GLN A 147 7.67 1.96 -7.61
C GLN A 147 8.42 1.93 -8.95
N PHE A 148 9.46 1.11 -9.03
CA PHE A 148 10.41 1.08 -10.13
C PHE A 148 9.80 0.45 -11.40
N PRO A 149 9.75 1.16 -12.53
CA PRO A 149 9.24 0.61 -13.78
C PRO A 149 10.27 -0.36 -14.39
N GLN A 150 9.82 -1.57 -14.74
CA GLN A 150 10.64 -2.55 -15.46
C GLN A 150 9.76 -3.32 -16.45
N LEU A 151 10.12 -3.26 -17.74
CA LEU A 151 9.26 -3.74 -18.83
C LEU A 151 7.87 -3.07 -18.76
N HIS A 152 6.80 -3.87 -18.76
CA HIS A 152 5.43 -3.43 -18.57
C HIS A 152 4.97 -3.48 -17.10
N TYR A 153 5.88 -3.81 -16.18
CA TYR A 153 5.61 -3.95 -14.76
C TYR A 153 6.11 -2.75 -13.95
N ARG A 154 5.56 -2.61 -12.75
CA ARG A 154 6.03 -1.68 -11.71
C ARG A 154 6.34 -2.49 -10.46
N LEU A 155 7.61 -2.58 -10.11
CA LEU A 155 8.07 -3.25 -8.89
C LEU A 155 7.86 -2.33 -7.70
N ASP A 156 7.43 -2.84 -6.55
CA ASP A 156 7.34 -2.00 -5.36
C ASP A 156 8.71 -1.49 -4.94
N PHE A 157 9.73 -2.36 -5.02
CA PHE A 157 11.13 -2.04 -4.72
C PHE A 157 12.08 -2.65 -5.74
N ALA A 158 13.16 -1.93 -6.05
CA ALA A 158 14.26 -2.41 -6.87
C ALA A 158 15.61 -2.00 -6.30
N ILE A 159 16.62 -2.84 -6.56
CA ILE A 159 18.05 -2.55 -6.47
C ILE A 159 18.59 -2.69 -7.91
N PRO A 160 18.45 -1.64 -8.75
CA PRO A 160 18.65 -1.77 -10.19
C PRO A 160 20.04 -2.27 -10.59
N GLU A 161 21.08 -1.84 -9.88
CA GLU A 161 22.47 -2.24 -10.08
C GLU A 161 22.71 -3.73 -9.84
N LYS A 162 21.82 -4.39 -9.09
CA LYS A 162 21.85 -5.85 -8.84
C LYS A 162 20.75 -6.61 -9.59
N ARG A 163 19.94 -5.91 -10.41
CA ARG A 163 18.72 -6.45 -11.06
C ARG A 163 17.89 -7.30 -10.10
N THR A 164 17.73 -6.82 -8.87
CA THR A 164 16.97 -7.52 -7.84
C THR A 164 15.82 -6.62 -7.42
N GLY A 165 14.63 -7.19 -7.21
CA GLY A 165 13.47 -6.43 -6.78
C GLY A 165 12.63 -7.19 -5.76
N ALA A 166 11.68 -6.47 -5.16
CA ALA A 166 10.69 -7.05 -4.28
C ALA A 166 9.32 -6.44 -4.53
N ASP A 167 8.28 -7.26 -4.34
CA ASP A 167 6.90 -6.81 -4.29
C ASP A 167 6.25 -7.19 -2.96
N VAL A 168 5.50 -6.24 -2.39
CA VAL A 168 4.64 -6.46 -1.23
C VAL A 168 3.21 -6.61 -1.75
N MET A 169 2.82 -7.85 -1.93
CA MET A 169 1.54 -8.27 -2.47
C MET A 169 0.39 -8.01 -1.48
N GLY A 170 -0.82 -8.41 -1.87
CA GLY A 170 -1.99 -8.39 -1.00
C GLY A 170 -1.75 -9.06 0.36
N TRP A 171 -2.59 -8.69 1.33
CA TRP A 171 -2.41 -9.03 2.74
C TRP A 171 -2.14 -10.52 2.99
N ASP A 172 -2.98 -11.41 2.46
CA ASP A 172 -2.83 -12.86 2.57
C ASP A 172 -2.91 -13.50 1.16
N TRP A 173 -1.99 -13.12 0.28
CA TRP A 173 -2.05 -13.47 -1.16
C TRP A 173 -2.15 -14.97 -1.47
N ARG A 174 -1.58 -15.84 -0.61
CA ARG A 174 -1.67 -17.30 -0.77
C ARG A 174 -3.08 -17.82 -0.52
N ALA A 175 -3.79 -17.24 0.46
CA ALA A 175 -5.15 -17.65 0.82
C ALA A 175 -6.21 -17.13 -0.15
N ALA A 176 -5.94 -16.02 -0.85
CA ALA A 176 -6.92 -15.41 -1.75
C ALA A 176 -7.11 -16.16 -3.08
N GLY A 177 -6.38 -17.26 -3.33
CA GLY A 177 -6.39 -18.00 -4.60
C GLY A 177 -6.00 -17.15 -5.81
N SER A 178 -5.55 -15.91 -5.64
CA SER A 178 -5.43 -14.97 -6.75
C SER A 178 -4.23 -15.29 -7.66
N ARG A 179 -4.46 -15.31 -8.97
CA ARG A 179 -3.50 -14.94 -10.04
C ARG A 179 -2.13 -15.61 -9.97
N PHE A 180 -2.07 -16.89 -9.62
CA PHE A 180 -0.80 -17.63 -9.60
C PHE A 180 -0.15 -17.65 -10.99
N GLU A 181 -0.94 -17.90 -12.04
CA GLU A 181 -0.49 -17.94 -13.42
C GLU A 181 0.05 -16.58 -13.90
N GLU A 182 -0.70 -15.48 -13.74
CA GLU A 182 -0.21 -14.14 -14.09
C GLU A 182 1.09 -13.77 -13.35
N ARG A 183 1.27 -14.28 -12.12
CA ARG A 183 2.50 -14.04 -11.34
C ARG A 183 3.65 -14.89 -11.83
N ALA A 184 3.40 -16.16 -12.16
CA ALA A 184 4.40 -17.04 -12.73
C ALA A 184 4.91 -16.48 -14.07
N GLU A 185 3.99 -16.04 -14.93
CA GLU A 185 4.33 -15.38 -16.20
C GLU A 185 5.13 -14.08 -15.97
N ARG A 186 4.68 -13.22 -15.04
CA ARG A 186 5.41 -12.00 -14.67
C ARG A 186 6.82 -12.30 -14.17
N GLN A 187 6.96 -13.28 -13.29
CA GLN A 187 8.24 -13.69 -12.72
C GLN A 187 9.16 -14.21 -13.84
N GLU A 188 8.66 -15.11 -14.69
CA GLU A 188 9.40 -15.68 -15.81
C GLU A 188 9.91 -14.60 -16.76
N GLN A 189 9.05 -13.66 -17.17
CA GLN A 189 9.45 -12.57 -18.05
C GLN A 189 10.53 -11.68 -17.43
N LEU A 190 10.44 -11.36 -16.14
CA LEU A 190 11.47 -10.58 -15.43
C LEU A 190 12.78 -11.37 -15.32
N GLU A 191 12.71 -12.67 -15.04
CA GLU A 191 13.87 -13.57 -14.95
C GLU A 191 14.58 -13.72 -16.29
N GLN A 192 13.85 -13.84 -17.40
CA GLN A 192 14.40 -13.81 -18.76
C GLN A 192 15.18 -12.52 -19.05
N HIS A 193 14.87 -11.42 -18.38
CA HIS A 193 15.59 -10.13 -18.46
C HIS A 193 16.67 -9.98 -17.37
N GLY A 194 16.99 -11.07 -16.67
CA GLY A 194 18.03 -11.13 -15.65
C GLY A 194 17.62 -10.53 -14.31
N TRP A 195 16.33 -10.28 -14.07
CA TRP A 195 15.85 -9.84 -12.77
C TRP A 195 15.63 -11.02 -11.82
N LYS A 196 15.83 -10.80 -10.52
CA LYS A 196 15.41 -11.71 -9.45
C LYS A 196 14.38 -10.98 -8.59
N ILE A 197 13.17 -11.49 -8.51
CA ILE A 197 12.08 -10.86 -7.75
C ILE A 197 11.72 -11.69 -6.53
N VAL A 198 11.63 -11.05 -5.38
CA VAL A 198 11.19 -11.67 -4.12
C VAL A 198 9.79 -11.16 -3.78
N LEU A 199 8.86 -12.08 -3.53
CA LEU A 199 7.46 -11.75 -3.27
C LEU A 199 7.13 -11.92 -1.78
N PHE A 200 6.57 -10.88 -1.16
CA PHE A 200 6.11 -10.91 0.22
C PHE A 200 4.60 -10.63 0.29
N SER A 201 3.89 -11.23 1.24
CA SER A 201 2.56 -10.75 1.61
C SER A 201 2.65 -9.56 2.57
N GLY A 202 1.61 -8.73 2.60
CA GLY A 202 1.51 -7.69 3.63
C GLY A 202 1.56 -8.25 5.05
N SER A 203 0.98 -9.43 5.29
CA SER A 203 1.04 -10.10 6.59
C SER A 203 2.43 -10.62 6.96
N GLN A 204 3.23 -11.12 5.99
CA GLN A 204 4.61 -11.53 6.21
C GLN A 204 5.48 -10.33 6.61
N VAL A 205 5.39 -9.24 5.85
CA VAL A 205 6.14 -8.00 6.16
C VAL A 205 5.75 -7.48 7.53
N LEU A 206 4.46 -7.45 7.88
CA LEU A 206 4.06 -6.95 9.18
C LEU A 206 4.46 -7.89 10.33
N ALA A 207 4.52 -9.21 10.10
CA ALA A 207 4.93 -10.18 11.12
C ALA A 207 6.44 -10.09 11.41
N ASP A 208 7.26 -10.15 10.37
CA ASP A 208 8.72 -10.15 10.45
C ASP A 208 9.34 -9.48 9.21
N VAL A 209 9.41 -8.15 9.28
CA VAL A 209 10.01 -7.32 8.23
C VAL A 209 11.51 -7.58 8.07
N ASP A 210 12.22 -7.92 9.15
CA ASP A 210 13.67 -8.12 9.12
C ASP A 210 14.02 -9.40 8.35
N ALA A 211 13.28 -10.49 8.56
CA ALA A 211 13.42 -11.70 7.75
C ALA A 211 13.12 -11.46 6.27
N CYS A 212 12.13 -10.61 5.96
CA CYS A 212 11.83 -10.23 4.58
C CYS A 212 12.98 -9.42 3.95
N VAL A 213 13.52 -8.44 4.68
CA VAL A 213 14.68 -7.64 4.24
C VAL A 213 15.91 -8.51 4.04
N ALA A 214 16.19 -9.44 4.96
CA ALA A 214 17.30 -10.39 4.83
C ALA A 214 17.15 -11.27 3.59
N SER A 215 15.94 -11.74 3.30
CA SER A 215 15.64 -12.51 2.09
C SER A 215 15.94 -11.73 0.81
N LEU A 216 15.59 -10.43 0.76
CA LEU A 216 15.94 -9.55 -0.35
C LEU A 216 17.46 -9.31 -0.44
N ALA A 217 18.13 -9.10 0.70
CA ALA A 217 19.57 -8.90 0.75
C ALA A 217 20.33 -10.10 0.18
N THR A 218 19.99 -11.32 0.61
CA THR A 218 20.56 -12.58 0.08
C THR A 218 20.33 -12.69 -1.43
N ALA A 219 19.09 -12.47 -1.89
CA ALA A 219 18.78 -12.50 -3.32
C ALA A 219 19.62 -11.52 -4.14
N SER A 220 19.99 -10.38 -3.54
CA SER A 220 20.81 -9.35 -4.17
C SER A 220 22.30 -9.72 -4.23
N GLN A 221 22.82 -10.47 -3.25
CA GLN A 221 24.24 -10.85 -3.19
C GLN A 221 24.58 -11.94 -4.21
N ASP A 222 23.67 -12.87 -4.45
CA ASP A 222 23.83 -13.96 -5.45
C ASP A 222 24.15 -13.44 -6.87
N ARG A 223 23.90 -12.15 -7.15
CA ARG A 223 24.10 -11.52 -8.46
C ARG A 223 25.47 -10.84 -8.62
N LEU A 224 26.26 -10.67 -7.57
CA LEU A 224 27.59 -10.04 -7.64
C LEU A 224 28.68 -10.95 -8.25
N GLY A 225 28.32 -12.00 -8.98
CA GLY A 225 29.26 -12.90 -9.64
C GLY A 225 30.11 -12.19 -10.72
N PRO A 226 31.37 -12.63 -10.93
CA PRO A 226 32.30 -11.98 -11.85
C PRO A 226 31.80 -12.14 -13.30
N GLY A 227 31.39 -11.04 -13.93
CA GLY A 227 31.00 -11.02 -15.35
C GLY A 227 29.69 -10.29 -15.66
N GLN A 228 28.92 -9.84 -14.67
CA GLN A 228 27.81 -8.93 -14.96
C GLN A 228 28.37 -7.55 -15.31
N GLN A 229 28.33 -7.20 -16.60
CA GLN A 229 28.60 -5.84 -17.02
C GLN A 229 27.61 -4.91 -16.29
N PRO A 230 28.09 -3.84 -15.61
CA PRO A 230 27.21 -2.85 -15.05
C PRO A 230 26.28 -2.33 -16.16
N LEU A 231 25.02 -2.10 -15.82
CA LEU A 231 24.07 -1.51 -16.76
C LEU A 231 24.71 -0.26 -17.38
N PRO A 232 24.68 -0.10 -18.71
CA PRO A 232 25.01 1.20 -19.28
C PRO A 232 24.11 2.23 -18.61
N THR A 233 24.69 3.32 -18.14
CA THR A 233 24.07 4.42 -17.36
C THR A 233 22.92 5.13 -18.11
N ARG A 234 22.47 4.59 -19.24
CA ARG A 234 21.48 5.15 -20.17
C ARG A 234 20.02 4.83 -19.85
N TYR A 235 19.71 4.16 -18.73
CA TYR A 235 18.38 4.27 -18.13
C TYR A 235 18.26 5.57 -17.33
N ALA A 236 18.68 6.70 -17.91
CA ALA A 236 17.97 7.94 -17.66
C ALA A 236 16.56 7.68 -18.20
N PRO A 237 15.48 7.91 -17.43
CA PRO A 237 14.15 7.79 -17.98
C PRO A 237 14.10 8.71 -19.21
N GLU A 238 14.09 8.13 -20.41
CA GLU A 238 13.71 8.89 -21.59
C GLU A 238 12.40 9.55 -21.20
N ALA A 239 12.40 10.88 -21.17
CA ALA A 239 11.24 11.67 -20.82
C ALA A 239 10.09 11.11 -21.63
N ARG A 240 9.19 10.35 -20.97
CA ARG A 240 8.01 9.80 -21.62
C ARG A 240 7.35 10.99 -22.28
N LYS A 241 7.26 10.98 -23.61
CA LYS A 241 6.52 12.00 -24.35
C LYS A 241 5.19 12.16 -23.62
N PRO A 242 4.80 13.39 -23.23
CA PRO A 242 3.54 13.60 -22.55
C PRO A 242 2.46 12.91 -23.37
N PHE A 243 1.62 12.10 -22.70
CA PHE A 243 0.43 11.54 -23.33
C PHE A 243 -0.26 12.68 -24.06
N SER A 244 -0.22 12.64 -25.39
CA SER A 244 -0.94 13.58 -26.22
C SER A 244 -2.40 13.44 -25.80
N SER A 245 -2.89 14.52 -25.19
CA SER A 245 -4.27 14.68 -24.76
C SER A 245 -5.20 14.14 -25.84
N ILE A 246 -5.92 13.08 -25.51
CA ILE A 246 -7.11 12.66 -26.24
C ILE A 246 -7.95 13.93 -26.39
N GLY A 247 -8.16 14.36 -27.64
CA GLY A 247 -8.87 15.58 -27.96
C GLY A 247 -10.24 15.56 -27.31
N ILE A 248 -10.43 16.39 -26.29
CA ILE A 248 -11.74 16.72 -25.77
C ILE A 248 -12.42 17.53 -26.88
N HIS A 249 -13.28 16.87 -27.64
CA HIS A 249 -14.14 17.50 -28.61
C HIS A 249 -15.06 18.46 -27.84
N ARG A 250 -14.75 19.76 -27.85
CA ARG A 250 -15.66 20.80 -27.36
C ARG A 250 -16.91 20.77 -28.26
N PRO A 251 -18.12 20.60 -27.69
CA PRO A 251 -19.34 20.84 -28.44
C PRO A 251 -19.39 22.33 -28.78
N THR A 252 -19.56 22.65 -30.06
CA THR A 252 -19.76 24.01 -30.54
C THR A 252 -21.11 24.54 -30.06
N ASP A 253 -21.09 25.77 -29.54
CA ASP A 253 -22.26 26.57 -29.18
C ASP A 253 -23.32 26.56 -30.28
N ARG A 254 -24.49 25.96 -29.99
CA ARG A 254 -25.72 26.25 -30.73
C ARG A 254 -26.35 27.49 -30.11
N GLY A 255 -26.16 28.62 -30.78
CA GLY A 255 -26.80 29.88 -30.42
C GLY A 255 -28.35 29.83 -30.42
N PRO A 256 -29.00 30.83 -29.82
CA PRO A 256 -30.44 30.81 -29.56
C PRO A 256 -31.27 30.98 -30.84
N LYS A 257 -32.22 30.07 -31.05
CA LYS A 257 -33.25 30.19 -32.09
C LYS A 257 -34.22 31.32 -31.73
N ARG A 258 -34.36 32.30 -32.63
CA ARG A 258 -35.39 33.35 -32.56
C ARG A 258 -36.80 32.76 -32.65
N PRO A 259 -37.81 33.38 -32.00
CA PRO A 259 -39.20 32.98 -32.14
C PRO A 259 -39.75 33.45 -33.51
N ARG A 260 -40.52 32.59 -34.18
CA ARG A 260 -41.38 32.99 -35.29
C ARG A 260 -42.72 33.43 -34.72
N ARG A 261 -43.16 34.62 -35.15
CA ARG A 261 -44.56 35.08 -35.06
C ARG A 261 -45.38 34.37 -36.12
#